data_AF-A0A920R9P5-F1
#
_entry.id   AF-A0A920R9P5-F1
#
_cell.length_a   1.000
_cell.length_b   1.000
_cell.length_c   1.000
_cell.angle_alpha   90.00
_cell.angle_beta   90.00
_cell.angle_gamma   90.00
#
_symmetry.space_group_name_H-M   'P 1'
#
loop_
_entity.id
_entity.type
_entity.pdbx_description
1 polymer ?
#
loop_
_entity_poly.entity_id
_entity_poly.type
_entity_poly.pdbx_seq_one_letter_code
_entity_poly.pdbx_strand_id
1 'polypeptide(L)' 'MKIQQGIESEIARKIVKMVKETKMKVQTAIQGDKLRVTGKKRDDLQNVIALLKDVNLGIPLQYNNFRD' A
#
# COMPACT_ATOMS: atom_id res chain seq x y z
N MET A 1 0.44 -0.93 -26.40
CA MET A 1 0.60 -0.21 -25.10
C MET A 1 0.19 -1.16 -23.99
N LYS A 2 1.11 -1.57 -23.11
CA LYS A 2 0.74 -2.34 -21.92
C LYS A 2 0.15 -1.37 -20.91
N ILE A 3 -1.17 -1.34 -20.78
CA ILE A 3 -1.80 -0.67 -19.65
C ILE A 3 -1.43 -1.53 -18.42
N GLN A 4 -0.47 -1.08 -17.62
CA GLN A 4 -0.19 -1.69 -16.32
C GLN A 4 -1.35 -1.33 -15.39
N GLN A 5 -2.42 -2.13 -15.48
CA GLN A 5 -3.52 -2.11 -14.53
C GLN A 5 -3.18 -3.10 -13.42
N GLY A 6 -2.87 -2.56 -12.23
CA GLY A 6 -2.60 -3.36 -11.05
C GLY A 6 -1.22 -3.15 -10.43
N ILE A 7 -1.12 -3.43 -9.14
CA ILE A 7 0.15 -3.55 -8.44
C ILE A 7 0.72 -4.92 -8.79
N GLU A 8 1.84 -4.93 -9.52
CA GLU A 8 2.55 -6.17 -9.80
C GLU A 8 2.94 -6.88 -8.50
N SER A 9 2.95 -8.21 -8.51
CA SER A 9 3.22 -9.02 -7.31
C SER A 9 4.54 -8.64 -6.62
N GLU A 10 5.56 -8.23 -7.39
CA GLU A 10 6.84 -7.78 -6.83
C GLU A 10 6.70 -6.46 -6.05
N ILE A 11 6.02 -5.47 -6.63
CA ILE A 11 5.76 -4.18 -5.98
C ILE A 11 4.87 -4.38 -4.75
N ALA A 12 3.84 -5.22 -4.86
CA ALA A 12 2.95 -5.54 -3.75
C ALA A 12 3.73 -6.13 -2.56
N ARG A 13 4.66 -7.06 -2.83
CA ARG A 13 5.55 -7.63 -1.81
C ARG A 13 6.50 -6.59 -1.21
N LYS A 14 7.07 -5.69 -2.04
CA LYS A 14 7.91 -4.56 -1.56
C LYS A 14 7.13 -3.65 -0.60
N ILE A 15 5.91 -3.27 -0.98
CA ILE A 15 5.04 -2.45 -0.13
C ILE A 15 4.73 -3.15 1.19
N VAL A 16 4.32 -4.42 1.16
CA VAL A 16 4.05 -5.20 2.38
C VAL A 16 5.27 -5.24 3.30
N LYS A 17 6.47 -5.43 2.73
CA LYS A 17 7.71 -5.46 3.52
C LYS A 17 8.01 -4.09 4.16
N MET A 18 7.93 -3.00 3.40
CA MET A 18 8.15 -1.65 3.94
C MET A 18 7.16 -1.29 5.04
N VAL A 19 5.88 -1.59 4.84
CA VAL A 19 4.85 -1.35 5.87
C VAL A 19 5.17 -2.14 7.14
N LYS A 20 5.64 -3.39 7.04
CA LYS A 20 6.10 -4.16 8.20
C LYS A 20 7.34 -3.56 8.87
N GLU A 21 8.28 -3.01 8.11
CA GLU A 21 9.49 -2.37 8.64
C GLU A 21 9.19 -1.10 9.44
N THR A 22 8.11 -0.38 9.12
CA THR A 22 7.67 0.79 9.90
C THR A 22 7.16 0.46 11.31
N LYS A 23 6.94 -0.82 11.62
CA LYS A 23 6.34 -1.30 12.89
C LYS A 23 4.97 -0.68 13.21
N MET A 24 4.27 -0.13 12.23
CA MET A 24 2.92 0.40 12.38
C MET A 24 1.93 -0.74 12.70
N LYS A 25 0.89 -0.45 13.49
CA LYS A 25 -0.15 -1.43 13.86
C LYS A 25 -1.21 -1.60 12.77
N VAL A 26 -0.74 -1.86 11.55
CA VAL A 26 -1.57 -2.06 10.35
C VAL A 26 -1.33 -3.45 9.78
N GLN A 27 -2.36 -4.00 9.15
CA GLN A 27 -2.31 -5.24 8.39
C GLN A 27 -2.40 -4.94 6.90
N THR A 28 -1.61 -5.65 6.11
CA THR A 28 -1.59 -5.52 4.64
C THR A 28 -1.94 -6.86 4.01
N ALA A 29 -2.89 -6.88 3.07
CA ALA A 29 -3.30 -8.07 2.33
C ALA A 29 -3.29 -7.79 0.82
N ILE A 30 -2.67 -8.67 0.05
CA ILE A 30 -2.66 -8.60 -1.42
C ILE A 30 -3.94 -9.28 -1.92
N GLN A 31 -4.79 -8.54 -2.64
CA GLN A 31 -6.05 -9.01 -3.23
C GLN A 31 -5.96 -8.88 -4.76
N GLY A 32 -5.48 -9.94 -5.40
CA GLY A 32 -5.23 -9.95 -6.84
C GLY A 32 -4.19 -8.90 -7.22
N ASP A 33 -4.64 -7.85 -7.88
CA ASP A 33 -3.85 -6.73 -8.37
C ASP A 33 -3.89 -5.49 -7.44
N LYS A 34 -4.53 -5.61 -6.27
CA LYS A 34 -4.69 -4.53 -5.29
C LYS A 34 -4.06 -4.89 -3.96
N LEU A 35 -3.63 -3.88 -3.22
CA LEU A 35 -3.19 -4.04 -1.85
C LEU A 35 -4.22 -3.39 -0.91
N ARG A 36 -4.77 -4.17 0.00
CA ARG A 36 -5.63 -3.68 1.07
C ARG A 36 -4.80 -3.43 2.32
N VAL A 37 -4.93 -2.24 2.91
CA VAL A 37 -4.34 -1.89 4.19
C VAL A 37 -5.46 -1.67 5.19
N THR A 38 -5.39 -2.36 6.33
CA THR A 38 -6.38 -2.29 7.42
C THR A 38 -5.66 -1.90 8.70
N GLY A 39 -6.18 -0.93 9.44
CA GLY A 39 -5.58 -0.46 10.69
C GLY A 39 -6.67 -0.05 11.67
N LYS A 40 -6.37 -0.13 12.97
CA LYS A 40 -7.31 0.32 14.02
C LYS A 40 -7.36 1.85 14.14
N LYS A 41 -6.27 2.53 13.78
CA LYS A 41 -6.16 3.98 13.85
C LYS A 41 -6.10 4.55 12.44
N ARG A 42 -6.87 5.61 12.21
CA ARG A 42 -6.84 6.36 10.96
C ARG A 42 -5.47 7.02 10.74
N ASP A 43 -4.81 7.47 11.80
CA ASP A 43 -3.48 8.07 11.72
C ASP A 43 -2.44 7.10 11.15
N ASP A 44 -2.48 5.83 11.60
CA ASP A 44 -1.58 4.80 11.07
C ASP A 44 -1.82 4.56 9.57
N LEU A 45 -3.08 4.58 9.13
CA LEU A 45 -3.43 4.46 7.70
C LEU A 45 -2.92 5.65 6.88
N GLN A 46 -3.03 6.87 7.40
CA GLN A 46 -2.52 8.07 6.73
C GLN A 46 -0.98 8.05 6.67
N ASN A 47 -0.32 7.60 7.74
CA ASN A 47 1.14 7.49 7.77
C ASN A 47 1.66 6.48 6.74
N VAL A 48 0.98 5.35 6.55
CA VAL A 48 1.32 4.40 5.47
C VAL A 48 1.22 5.06 4.10
N ILE A 49 0.17 5.84 3.86
CA ILE A 49 0.00 6.55 2.58
C ILE A 49 1.11 7.57 2.37
N ALA A 50 1.47 8.33 3.40
CA ALA A 50 2.57 9.29 3.34
C ALA A 50 3.90 8.59 3.02
N LEU A 51 4.22 7.49 3.71
CA LEU A 51 5.39 6.67 3.44
C LEU A 51 5.43 6.19 1.98
N LEU A 52 4.32 5.67 1.47
CA LEU A 52 4.25 5.14 0.11
C LEU A 52 4.29 6.22 -0.98
N LYS A 53 3.95 7.47 -0.63
CA LYS A 53 4.14 8.62 -1.51
C LYS A 53 5.58 9.11 -1.52
N ASP A 54 6.26 9.03 -0.37
CA ASP A 54 7.65 9.44 -0.21
C ASP A 54 8.62 8.43 -0.83
N VAL A 55 8.32 7.13 -0.70
CA VAL A 55 9.04 6.08 -1.42
C VAL A 55 8.65 6.16 -2.90
N ASN A 56 9.58 6.65 -3.71
CA ASN A 56 9.41 6.71 -5.15
C ASN A 56 9.45 5.29 -5.75
N LEU A 57 8.29 4.64 -5.81
CA LEU A 57 8.12 3.28 -6.35
C LEU A 57 8.17 3.22 -7.88
N GLY A 58 8.36 4.37 -8.54
CA GLY A 58 8.40 4.46 -10.01
C GLY A 58 7.07 4.20 -10.70
N ILE A 59 5.98 4.03 -9.93
CA ILE A 59 4.63 3.84 -10.43
C ILE A 59 3.65 4.79 -9.72
N PRO A 60 2.64 5.31 -10.44
CA PRO A 60 1.58 6.08 -9.80
C PRO A 60 0.68 5.15 -8.97
N LEU A 61 0.73 5.28 -7.64
CA LEU A 61 -0.19 4.58 -6.74
C LEU A 61 -1.49 5.36 -6.58
N GLN A 62 -2.62 4.65 -6.63
CA GLN A 62 -3.93 5.19 -6.28
C GLN A 62 -4.37 4.64 -4.93
N TYR A 63 -4.81 5.53 -4.05
CA TYR A 63 -5.34 5.18 -2.73
C TYR A 63 -6.85 5.41 -2.74
N ASN A 64 -7.64 4.34 -2.68
CA ASN A 64 -9.10 4.40 -2.78
C ASN A 64 -9.78 3.45 -1.77
N ASN A 65 -11.12 3.47 -1.76
CA ASN A 65 -11.95 2.57 -0.95
C ASN A 65 -11.62 2.64 0.56
N PHE A 66 -11.49 3.86 1.09
CA PHE A 66 -11.43 4.11 2.53
C PHE A 66 -12.74 3.64 3.17
N ARG A 67 -12.64 2.79 4.18
CA ARG A 67 -13.78 2.24 4.93
C ARG A 67 -13.52 2.42 6.42
N ASP A 68 -14.59 2.69 7.17
CA ASP A 68 -14.61 2.70 8.63
C ASP A 68 -14.80 1.28 9.20
#